data_AF-A0AB32VRJ1-F1
#
_entry.id   AF-A0AB32VRJ1-F1
#
_cell.length_a   1.000
_cell.length_b   1.000
_cell.length_c   1.000
_cell.angle_alpha   90.00
_cell.angle_beta   90.00
_cell.angle_gamma   90.00
#
_symmetry.space_group_name_H-M   'P 1'
#
loop_
_entity.id
_entity.type
_entity.pdbx_description
1 polymer ?
#
loop_
_entity_poly.entity_id
_entity_poly.type
_entity_poly.pdbx_seq_one_letter_code
_entity_poly.pdbx_strand_id
1 'polypeptide(L)'
;MTQKGNLFKGQKKQKTIPPNRHGKLPHVRKGKRVVKPSKMTKDMDADRELTKFINQCNEIKAATIANKDGGQLNIVKLPPESASDVKE
;
A
#
# COMPACT_ATOMS: atom_id res chain seq x y z
N MET A 1 12.53 -21.74 -7.67
CA MET A 1 11.30 -20.95 -7.84
C MET A 1 10.90 -20.32 -6.51
N THR A 2 11.33 -19.10 -6.23
CA THR A 2 10.91 -18.37 -5.02
C THR A 2 9.95 -17.25 -5.43
N GLN A 3 8.67 -17.43 -5.10
CA GLN A 3 7.49 -16.61 -5.43
C GLN A 3 7.59 -15.12 -5.06
N LYS A 4 8.68 -14.66 -4.43
CA LYS A 4 8.77 -13.35 -3.77
C LYS A 4 9.97 -12.50 -4.21
N GLY A 5 10.57 -12.80 -5.37
CA GLY A 5 11.76 -12.10 -5.85
C GLY A 5 11.62 -10.57 -5.86
N ASN A 6 10.46 -10.06 -6.31
CA ASN A 6 10.20 -8.61 -6.43
C ASN A 6 9.41 -8.01 -5.25
N LEU A 7 8.96 -8.85 -4.31
CA LEU A 7 8.17 -8.43 -3.14
C LEU A 7 9.02 -8.20 -1.89
N PHE A 8 10.35 -8.31 -2.01
CA PHE A 8 11.24 -8.10 -0.88
C PHE A 8 11.27 -6.61 -0.49
N LYS A 9 10.87 -6.32 0.75
CA LYS A 9 10.81 -4.96 1.34
C LYS A 9 12.14 -4.18 1.26
N GLY A 10 13.26 -4.85 0.97
CA GLY A 10 14.60 -4.25 0.86
C GLY A 10 15.09 -3.92 -0.55
N GLN A 11 14.31 -4.15 -1.62
CA GLN A 11 14.74 -3.79 -2.97
C GLN A 11 14.72 -2.26 -3.14
N LYS A 12 15.91 -1.66 -3.28
CA LYS A 12 16.07 -0.25 -3.66
C LYS A 12 15.64 -0.09 -5.12
N LYS A 13 14.37 0.25 -5.35
CA LYS A 13 13.91 0.71 -6.67
C LYS A 13 14.60 2.05 -6.94
N GLN A 14 15.51 2.09 -7.93
CA GLN A 14 16.09 3.33 -8.42
C GLN A 14 15.00 4.12 -9.16
N LYS A 15 14.18 4.84 -8.40
CA LYS A 15 13.17 5.76 -8.95
C LYS A 15 13.85 7.10 -9.26
N THR A 16 14.76 7.09 -10.24
CA THR A 16 15.32 8.33 -10.78
C THR A 16 14.18 9.05 -11.50
N ILE A 17 13.81 10.23 -10.99
CA ILE A 17 12.71 11.01 -11.56
C ILE A 17 13.23 11.61 -12.87
N PRO A 18 12.55 11.39 -14.01
CA PRO A 18 13.01 11.96 -15.27
C PRO A 18 12.99 13.50 -15.16
N PRO A 19 14.02 14.18 -15.72
CA PRO A 19 14.06 15.63 -15.75
C PRO A 19 12.86 16.18 -16.56
N ASN A 20 12.45 17.40 -16.25
CA ASN A 20 11.40 18.08 -17.00
C ASN A 20 11.85 18.40 -18.44
N ARG A 21 10.95 18.93 -19.28
CA ARG A 21 11.25 19.30 -20.68
C ARG A 21 12.44 20.28 -20.85
N HIS A 22 12.85 20.96 -19.77
CA HIS A 22 13.99 21.89 -19.75
C HIS A 22 15.21 21.32 -19.00
N GLY A 23 15.28 20.00 -18.78
CA GLY A 23 16.40 19.35 -18.12
C GLY A 23 16.49 19.55 -16.60
N LYS A 24 15.55 20.31 -15.99
CA LYS A 24 15.57 20.57 -14.55
C LYS A 24 14.92 19.41 -13.80
N LEU A 25 15.55 18.98 -12.70
CA LEU A 25 14.95 18.02 -11.80
C LEU A 25 13.72 18.63 -11.14
N PRO A 26 12.54 17.99 -11.21
CA PRO A 26 11.35 18.51 -10.56
C PRO A 26 11.55 18.56 -9.04
N HIS A 27 11.37 19.73 -8.44
CA HIS A 27 11.47 19.91 -7.00
C HIS A 27 10.32 19.16 -6.32
N VAL A 28 10.63 18.03 -5.67
CA VAL A 28 9.66 17.26 -4.90
C VAL A 28 9.63 17.81 -3.48
N ARG A 29 8.54 18.47 -3.10
CA ARG A 29 8.31 18.85 -1.70
C ARG A 29 8.16 17.57 -0.85
N LYS A 30 8.85 17.53 0.28
CA LYS A 30 8.79 16.42 1.26
C LYS A 30 7.31 16.10 1.59
N GLY A 31 6.95 14.82 1.55
CA GLY A 31 5.59 14.34 1.84
C GLY A 31 4.60 14.33 0.66
N LYS A 32 4.94 14.96 -0.48
CA LYS A 32 4.02 15.08 -1.62
C LYS A 32 4.35 14.08 -2.73
N ARG A 33 4.06 12.79 -2.53
CA ARG A 33 4.02 11.81 -3.64
C ARG A 33 3.31 10.50 -3.27
N VAL A 34 1.98 10.58 -3.18
CA VAL A 34 1.11 9.48 -3.63
C VAL A 34 0.43 9.98 -4.91
N VAL A 35 1.17 9.95 -6.01
CA VAL A 35 0.58 10.21 -7.33
C VAL A 35 -0.02 8.89 -7.78
N LYS A 36 -1.34 8.82 -7.88
CA LYS A 36 -2.03 7.66 -8.44
C LYS A 36 -1.49 7.43 -9.87
N PRO A 37 -1.10 6.21 -10.23
CA PRO A 37 -0.66 5.93 -11.59
C PRO A 37 -1.80 6.26 -12.57
N SER A 38 -1.48 6.97 -13.66
CA SER A 38 -2.48 7.39 -14.65
C SER A 38 -3.02 6.24 -15.51
N LYS A 39 -2.31 5.10 -15.54
CA LYS A 39 -2.70 3.88 -16.22
C LYS A 39 -2.48 2.71 -15.28
N MET A 40 -3.53 1.94 -15.02
CA MET A 40 -3.46 0.69 -14.29
C MET A 40 -3.11 -0.42 -15.28
N THR A 41 -2.07 -1.19 -14.99
CA THR A 41 -1.71 -2.38 -15.79
C THR A 41 -2.23 -3.63 -15.10
N LYS A 42 -2.44 -4.73 -15.86
CA LYS A 42 -2.92 -6.00 -15.30
C LYS A 42 -2.02 -6.53 -14.17
N ASP A 43 -0.72 -6.35 -14.31
CA ASP A 43 0.25 -6.74 -13.27
C ASP A 43 0.06 -5.95 -11.96
N MET A 44 -0.29 -4.67 -12.05
CA MET A 44 -0.55 -3.83 -10.88
C MET A 44 -1.82 -4.25 -10.13
N ASP A 45 -2.82 -4.75 -10.85
CA ASP A 45 -4.05 -5.29 -10.26
C ASP A 45 -3.77 -6.63 -9.56
N ALA A 46 -2.99 -7.52 -10.19
CA ALA A 46 -2.55 -8.77 -9.57
C ALA A 46 -1.71 -8.53 -8.30
N ASP A 47 -0.77 -7.59 -8.33
CA ASP A 47 0.01 -7.17 -7.17
C ASP A 47 -0.89 -6.60 -6.05
N ARG A 48 -1.97 -5.89 -6.41
CA ARG A 48 -2.93 -5.35 -5.45
C ARG A 48 -3.73 -6.45 -4.77
N GLU A 49 -4.17 -7.47 -5.50
CA GLU A 49 -4.86 -8.64 -4.95
C GLU A 49 -3.95 -9.45 -4.02
N LEU A 50 -2.71 -9.70 -4.43
CA LEU A 50 -1.70 -10.35 -3.59
C LEU A 50 -1.44 -9.56 -2.31
N THR A 51 -1.35 -8.24 -2.40
CA THR A 51 -1.16 -7.37 -1.22
C THR A 51 -2.34 -7.44 -0.26
N LYS A 52 -3.58 -7.42 -0.78
CA LYS A 52 -4.80 -7.58 0.05
C LYS A 52 -4.80 -8.91 0.79
N PHE A 53 -4.50 -10.00 0.09
CA PHE A 53 -4.43 -11.33 0.69
C PHE A 53 -3.37 -11.40 1.80
N ILE A 54 -2.17 -10.88 1.55
CA ILE A 54 -1.09 -10.85 2.55
C ILE A 54 -1.50 -10.05 3.79
N ASN A 55 -2.14 -8.89 3.61
CA ASN A 55 -2.60 -8.06 4.73
C ASN A 55 -3.65 -8.80 5.56
N GLN A 56 -4.65 -9.40 4.91
CA GLN A 56 -5.67 -10.20 5.59
C GLN A 56 -5.05 -11.34 6.41
N CYS A 57 -4.08 -12.07 5.85
CA CYS A 57 -3.37 -13.12 6.59
C CYS A 57 -2.58 -12.58 7.79
N ASN A 58 -1.92 -11.42 7.64
CA ASN A 58 -1.18 -10.80 8.73
C ASN A 58 -2.10 -10.31 9.85
N GLU A 59 -3.24 -9.71 9.49
CA GLU A 59 -4.27 -9.26 10.43
C GLU A 59 -4.84 -10.43 11.23
N ILE A 60 -5.25 -11.51 10.55
CA ILE A 60 -5.75 -12.73 11.21
C ILE A 60 -4.66 -13.30 12.12
N LYS A 61 -3.41 -13.37 11.67
CA LYS A 61 -2.30 -13.88 12.48
C LYS A 61 -2.08 -13.04 13.73
N ALA A 62 -2.11 -11.72 13.61
CA ALA A 62 -1.98 -10.81 14.75
C ALA A 62 -3.15 -10.98 15.73
N ALA A 63 -4.39 -11.06 15.22
CA ALA A 63 -5.57 -11.28 16.04
C ALA A 63 -5.52 -12.63 16.79
N THR A 64 -5.11 -13.71 16.13
CA THR A 64 -4.98 -15.04 16.73
C THR A 64 -3.91 -15.06 17.82
N ILE A 65 -2.76 -14.40 17.62
CA ILE A 65 -1.72 -14.30 18.64
C ILE A 65 -2.25 -13.56 19.87
N ALA A 66 -2.88 -12.39 19.68
CA ALA A 66 -3.43 -11.60 20.78
C ALA A 66 -4.49 -12.37 21.58
N ASN A 67 -5.40 -13.08 20.91
CA ASN A 67 -6.41 -13.91 21.57
C ASN A 67 -5.79 -15.09 22.34
N LYS A 68 -4.72 -15.71 21.80
CA LYS A 68 -4.02 -16.82 22.47
C LYS A 68 -3.30 -16.36 23.74
N ASP A 69 -2.74 -15.16 23.73
CA ASP A 69 -2.03 -14.56 24.87
C ASP A 69 -2.99 -13.97 25.93
N GLY A 70 -4.31 -14.23 25.81
CA GLY A 70 -5.33 -13.77 26.76
C GLY A 70 -5.72 -12.30 26.59
N GLY A 71 -5.26 -11.62 25.54
CA GLY A 71 -5.64 -10.25 25.22
C GLY A 71 -7.01 -10.18 24.56
N GLN A 72 -7.97 -9.49 25.19
CA GLN A 72 -9.28 -9.21 24.59
C GLN A 72 -9.12 -8.10 23.54
N LEU A 73 -9.42 -8.40 22.28
CA LEU A 73 -9.47 -7.41 21.21
C LEU A 73 -10.77 -6.60 21.33
N ASN A 74 -10.66 -5.33 21.73
CA ASN A 74 -11.80 -4.41 21.72
C ASN A 74 -12.03 -3.87 20.31
N ILE A 75 -13.28 -3.93 19.83
CA ILE A 75 -13.69 -3.30 18.57
C ILE A 75 -13.64 -1.79 18.76
N VAL A 76 -12.59 -1.15 18.25
CA VAL A 76 -12.55 0.31 18.11
C VAL A 76 -13.60 0.67 17.06
N LYS A 77 -14.72 1.28 17.48
CA LYS A 77 -15.72 1.81 16.56
C LYS A 77 -15.03 2.79 15.62
N LEU A 78 -14.94 2.43 14.35
CA LEU A 78 -14.56 3.37 13.30
C LEU A 78 -15.55 4.54 13.35
N PRO A 79 -15.08 5.80 13.31
CA PRO A 79 -15.99 6.93 13.11
C PRO A 79 -16.78 6.66 11.82
N PRO A 80 -18.10 6.96 11.80
CA PRO A 80 -18.92 6.74 10.62
C PRO A 80 -18.25 7.44 9.43
N GLU A 81 -17.94 6.67 8.39
CA GLU A 81 -17.46 7.18 7.11
C GLU A 81 -18.41 8.30 6.67
N SER A 82 -17.92 9.53 6.69
CA SER A 82 -18.66 10.68 6.19
C SER A 82 -18.93 10.43 4.71
N ALA A 83 -20.21 10.28 4.36
CA ALA A 83 -20.75 10.14 3.02
C ALA A 83 -20.34 11.30 2.09
N SER A 84 -19.09 11.29 1.64
CA SER A 84 -18.53 12.29 0.73
C SER A 84 -17.69 11.68 -0.40
N ASP A 85 -17.82 10.37 -0.65
CA ASP A 85 -17.39 9.74 -1.90
C ASP A 85 -18.61 9.45 -2.80
N VAL A 86 -19.46 10.47 -2.98
CA VAL A 86 -20.30 10.60 -4.17
C VAL A 86 -19.96 11.96 -4.79
N LYS A 87 -19.11 11.94 -5.82
CA LYS A 87 -19.19 12.87 -6.96
C LYS A 87 -18.24 12.45 -8.09
N GLU A 88 -18.89 12.16 -9.22
CA GLU A 88 -18.47 12.13 -10.65
C GLU A 88 -17.21 11.37 -11.08
#